data_AF-B8MB90-F1
#
_entry.id   AF-B8MB90-F1
#
_cell.length_a   1.000
_cell.length_b   1.000
_cell.length_c   1.000
_cell.angle_alpha   90.00
_cell.angle_beta   90.00
_cell.angle_gamma   90.00
#
_symmetry.space_group_name_H-M   'P 1'
#
loop_
_entity.id
_entity.type
_entity.pdbx_description
1 polymer ?
#
loop_
_entity_poly.entity_id
_entity_poly.type
_entity_poly.pdbx_seq_one_letter_code
_entity_poly.pdbx_strand_id
1 'polypeptide(L)'
;MANHTPSKDNASLLPAWVNPDLDRLMVVKHADGDFRSWSESLVDLPAGALFARITGVTTISPPNYLSVQAGPDLHLELNSDLQYINHSCEPTLEWDMSCMEIRPFDCWCGAGEGKCLGRIEGAAKLGTEKSKNWWLNEYIREMLEEQEKANPRED
;
A
#
# COMPACT_ATOMS: atom_id res chain seq x y z
N MET A 1 40.57 -13.44 -9.52
CA MET A 1 39.19 -13.55 -9.01
C MET A 1 38.31 -12.88 -10.05
N ALA A 2 37.50 -13.65 -10.80
CA ALA A 2 36.66 -13.05 -11.83
C ALA A 2 35.58 -12.21 -11.15
N ASN A 3 35.46 -10.94 -11.54
CA ASN A 3 34.38 -10.08 -11.08
C ASN A 3 33.06 -10.72 -11.54
N HIS A 4 32.26 -11.19 -10.58
CA HIS A 4 30.88 -11.57 -10.85
C HIS A 4 30.14 -10.31 -11.31
N THR A 5 29.96 -10.18 -12.62
CA THR A 5 29.04 -9.21 -13.19
C THR A 5 27.63 -9.76 -12.99
N PRO A 6 26.74 -9.09 -12.24
CA PRO A 6 25.37 -9.55 -12.08
C PRO A 6 24.68 -9.57 -13.45
N SER A 7 24.22 -10.74 -13.90
CA SER A 7 23.38 -10.83 -15.09
C SER A 7 22.00 -10.23 -14.76
N LYS A 8 21.56 -9.26 -15.57
CA LYS A 8 20.21 -8.68 -15.50
C LYS A 8 19.12 -9.72 -15.78
N ASP A 9 19.44 -10.81 -16.48
CA ASP A 9 18.47 -11.82 -16.93
C ASP A 9 17.86 -12.62 -15.78
N ASN A 10 18.54 -12.70 -14.64
CA ASN A 10 18.07 -13.45 -13.46
C ASN A 10 17.39 -12.57 -12.39
N ALA A 11 17.42 -11.24 -12.54
CA ALA A 11 16.80 -10.34 -11.56
C ALA A 11 15.27 -10.48 -11.51
N SER A 12 14.65 -10.88 -12.62
CA SER A 12 13.22 -11.19 -12.73
C SER A 12 12.83 -12.47 -11.98
N LEU A 13 13.78 -13.39 -11.75
CA LEU A 13 13.55 -14.64 -11.01
C LEU A 13 13.50 -14.44 -9.49
N LEU A 14 14.07 -13.33 -9.00
CA LEU A 14 13.93 -12.95 -7.61
C LEU A 14 12.51 -12.42 -7.37
N PRO A 15 11.90 -12.73 -6.22
CA PRO A 15 10.66 -12.09 -5.83
C PRO A 15 10.79 -10.57 -5.85
N ALA A 16 9.74 -9.88 -6.28
CA ALA A 16 9.77 -8.43 -6.51
C ALA A 16 10.11 -7.61 -5.25
N TRP A 17 9.89 -8.16 -4.05
CA TRP A 17 10.26 -7.54 -2.77
C TRP A 17 11.75 -7.68 -2.40
N VAL A 18 12.52 -8.53 -3.09
CA VAL A 18 13.97 -8.73 -2.85
C VAL A 18 14.79 -7.65 -3.53
N ASN A 19 14.41 -7.26 -4.74
CA ASN A 19 14.94 -6.13 -5.50
C ASN A 19 13.76 -5.23 -5.87
N PRO A 20 13.46 -4.20 -5.07
CA PRO A 20 12.20 -3.46 -5.17
C PRO A 20 12.10 -2.78 -6.53
N ASP A 21 11.32 -3.41 -7.38
CA ASP A 21 10.85 -2.88 -8.65
C ASP A 21 9.35 -2.62 -8.43
N LEU A 22 9.01 -1.35 -8.17
CA LEU A 22 7.62 -0.98 -7.84
C LEU A 22 6.67 -1.40 -8.96
N ASP A 23 7.12 -1.41 -10.22
CA ASP A 23 6.34 -1.83 -11.39
C ASP A 23 5.89 -3.31 -11.30
N ARG A 24 6.59 -4.13 -10.50
CA ARG A 24 6.23 -5.54 -10.25
C ARG A 24 5.39 -5.74 -8.98
N LEU A 25 5.30 -4.72 -8.13
CA LEU A 25 4.63 -4.78 -6.82
C LEU A 25 3.29 -4.05 -6.83
N MET A 26 3.18 -2.96 -7.56
CA MET A 26 2.02 -2.10 -7.61
C MET A 26 1.83 -1.49 -9.00
N VAL A 27 0.63 -1.01 -9.25
CA VAL A 27 0.31 -0.17 -10.39
C VAL A 27 -0.38 1.09 -9.91
N VAL A 28 -0.02 2.23 -10.50
CA VAL A 28 -0.75 3.49 -10.30
C VAL A 28 -1.90 3.55 -11.30
N LYS A 29 -3.12 3.73 -10.77
CA LYS A 29 -4.31 4.03 -11.55
C LYS A 29 -4.51 5.54 -11.56
N HIS A 30 -4.36 6.13 -12.74
CA HIS A 30 -4.61 7.54 -12.93
C HIS A 30 -6.09 7.80 -13.24
N ALA A 31 -6.65 8.81 -12.59
CA ALA A 31 -8.00 9.29 -12.88
C ALA A 31 -8.01 10.81 -12.94
N ASP A 32 -8.89 11.35 -13.79
CA ASP A 32 -9.05 12.80 -13.97
C ASP A 32 -9.54 13.45 -12.68
N GLY A 33 -9.01 14.65 -12.39
CA GLY A 33 -9.33 15.44 -11.21
C GLY A 33 -8.33 15.29 -10.06
N ASP A 34 -8.45 16.17 -9.06
CA ASP A 34 -7.49 16.25 -7.96
C ASP A 34 -7.69 15.09 -6.96
N PHE A 35 -6.58 14.46 -6.55
CA PHE A 35 -6.55 13.40 -5.53
C PHE A 35 -7.37 12.14 -5.88
N ARG A 36 -7.59 11.90 -7.19
CA ARG A 36 -8.37 10.75 -7.68
C ARG A 36 -7.54 9.58 -8.16
N SER A 37 -6.23 9.73 -8.25
CA SER A 37 -5.32 8.62 -8.57
C SER A 37 -5.08 7.77 -7.32
N TRP A 38 -4.86 6.46 -7.52
CA TRP A 38 -4.56 5.54 -6.43
C TRP A 38 -3.57 4.47 -6.88
N SER A 39 -3.05 3.73 -5.91
CA SER A 39 -2.22 2.57 -6.17
C SER A 39 -2.93 1.28 -5.81
N GLU A 40 -2.65 0.24 -6.59
CA GLU A 40 -3.20 -1.10 -6.40
C GLU A 40 -2.05 -2.11 -6.36
N SER A 41 -2.09 -3.05 -5.41
CA SER A 41 -1.08 -4.12 -5.30
C SER A 41 -1.24 -5.13 -6.44
N LEU A 42 -0.12 -5.56 -7.02
CA LEU A 42 -0.06 -6.65 -8.01
C LEU A 42 0.29 -8.00 -7.37
N VAL A 43 0.53 -8.03 -6.06
CA VAL A 43 0.95 -9.22 -5.32
C VAL A 43 0.11 -9.42 -4.06
N ASP A 44 -0.07 -10.68 -3.67
CA ASP A 44 -0.58 -11.08 -2.36
C ASP A 44 0.59 -11.37 -1.41
N LEU A 45 0.59 -10.77 -0.22
CA LEU A 45 1.64 -10.97 0.78
C LEU A 45 1.05 -11.30 2.15
N PRO A 46 1.72 -12.12 2.97
CA PRO A 46 1.29 -12.34 4.34
C PRO A 46 1.57 -11.13 5.24
N ALA A 47 0.86 -11.01 6.36
CA ALA A 47 1.12 -10.00 7.39
C ALA A 47 2.59 -10.01 7.84
N GLY A 48 3.16 -8.82 8.00
CA GLY A 48 4.57 -8.59 8.36
C GLY A 48 5.57 -8.79 7.22
N ALA A 49 5.14 -9.27 6.03
CA ALA A 49 6.03 -9.37 4.88
C ALA A 49 6.51 -7.99 4.43
N LEU A 50 7.72 -7.92 3.86
CA LEU A 50 8.19 -6.71 3.21
C LEU A 50 7.44 -6.54 1.88
N PHE A 51 6.68 -5.45 1.75
CA PHE A 51 6.09 -5.05 0.48
C PHE A 51 7.13 -4.33 -0.38
N ALA A 52 7.61 -3.17 0.08
CA ALA A 52 8.60 -2.37 -0.63
C ALA A 52 9.58 -1.70 0.35
N ARG A 53 10.78 -1.38 -0.13
CA ARG A 53 11.70 -0.47 0.58
C ARG A 53 11.48 0.96 0.08
N ILE A 54 11.53 1.91 1.00
CA ILE A 54 11.47 3.33 0.72
C ILE A 54 12.88 3.78 0.34
N THR A 55 13.11 4.01 -0.95
CA THR A 55 14.43 4.37 -1.49
C THR A 55 14.30 5.56 -2.45
N GLY A 56 15.42 6.23 -2.76
CA GLY A 56 15.41 7.35 -3.71
C GLY A 56 14.78 8.64 -3.16
N VAL A 57 14.57 8.73 -1.85
CA VAL A 57 13.93 9.88 -1.19
C VAL A 57 14.83 11.12 -1.17
N THR A 58 14.20 12.29 -1.12
CA THR A 58 14.88 13.57 -0.88
C THR A 58 14.33 14.24 0.36
N THR A 59 15.20 14.81 1.18
CA THR A 59 14.78 15.60 2.34
C THR A 59 14.26 16.96 1.89
N ILE A 60 13.12 17.41 2.42
CA ILE A 60 12.53 18.69 2.04
C ILE A 60 12.19 19.56 3.26
N SER A 61 12.25 20.89 3.07
CA SER A 61 11.79 21.89 4.03
C SER A 61 11.43 23.19 3.29
N PRO A 62 10.27 23.80 3.53
CA PRO A 62 9.22 23.37 4.46
C PRO A 62 8.46 22.13 3.96
N PRO A 63 7.74 21.40 4.86
CA PRO A 63 6.90 20.29 4.45
C PRO A 63 5.77 20.75 3.50
N ASN A 64 5.36 19.86 2.61
CA ASN A 64 4.25 20.07 1.69
C ASN A 64 3.28 18.88 1.73
N TYR A 65 2.21 18.95 0.94
CA TYR A 65 1.15 17.94 0.92
C TYR A 65 1.65 16.51 0.63
N LEU A 66 2.69 16.35 -0.20
CA LEU A 66 3.24 15.05 -0.59
C LEU A 66 4.38 14.57 0.32
N SER A 67 4.76 15.38 1.31
CA SER A 67 5.89 15.05 2.19
C SER A 67 5.50 14.02 3.25
N VAL A 68 6.36 13.03 3.47
CA VAL A 68 6.24 12.04 4.54
C VAL A 68 7.20 12.42 5.67
N GLN A 69 6.68 12.58 6.89
CA GLN A 69 7.52 12.84 8.05
C GLN A 69 8.19 11.54 8.53
N ALA A 70 9.53 11.53 8.58
CA ALA A 70 10.34 10.40 9.04
C ALA A 70 11.02 10.64 10.40
N GLY A 71 10.86 11.84 10.96
CA GLY A 71 11.36 12.21 12.28
C GLY A 71 10.88 13.60 12.69
N PRO A 72 11.20 14.08 13.91
CA PRO A 72 10.66 15.34 14.45
C PRO A 72 10.84 16.54 13.51
N ASP A 73 12.03 16.65 12.90
CA ASP A 73 12.39 17.73 11.96
C ASP A 73 12.74 17.21 10.56
N LEU A 74 12.34 15.98 10.23
CA LEU A 74 12.72 15.30 9.00
C LEU A 74 11.49 14.99 8.15
N HIS A 75 11.38 15.63 7.00
CA HIS A 75 10.37 15.37 5.97
C HIS A 75 11.03 14.89 4.68
N LEU A 76 10.40 13.92 4.03
CA LEU A 76 10.88 13.25 2.84
C LEU A 76 9.89 13.41 1.70
N GLU A 77 10.38 13.65 0.50
CA GLU A 77 9.67 13.42 -0.75
C GLU A 77 10.09 12.06 -1.31
N LEU A 78 9.11 11.27 -1.77
CA LEU A 78 9.30 9.85 -2.05
C LEU A 78 9.90 9.57 -3.42
N ASN A 79 9.77 10.50 -4.37
CA ASN A 79 10.28 10.41 -5.75
C ASN A 79 9.94 9.07 -6.46
N SER A 80 8.81 8.47 -6.09
CA SER A 80 8.41 7.14 -6.54
C SER A 80 6.90 6.98 -6.48
N ASP A 81 6.39 5.92 -7.11
CA ASP A 81 4.96 5.62 -7.16
C ASP A 81 4.31 5.36 -5.79
N LEU A 82 5.12 5.19 -4.74
CA LEU A 82 4.68 5.20 -3.35
C LEU A 82 3.90 6.47 -2.98
N GLN A 83 4.12 7.59 -3.68
CA GLN A 83 3.37 8.84 -3.49
C GLN A 83 1.87 8.72 -3.83
N TYR A 84 1.48 7.70 -4.59
CA TYR A 84 0.07 7.42 -4.94
C TYR A 84 -0.59 6.43 -3.96
N ILE A 85 0.07 6.10 -2.85
CA ILE A 85 -0.56 5.36 -1.75
C ILE A 85 -1.46 6.32 -0.99
N ASN A 86 -2.76 6.02 -1.02
CA ASN A 86 -3.77 6.85 -0.39
C ASN A 86 -3.95 6.49 1.09
N HIS A 87 -4.45 7.45 1.85
CA HIS A 87 -4.93 7.23 3.19
C HIS A 87 -6.22 6.39 3.17
N SER A 88 -6.28 5.35 3.99
CA SER A 88 -7.47 4.56 4.26
C SER A 88 -7.64 4.41 5.77
N CYS A 89 -8.87 4.52 6.28
CA CYS A 89 -9.19 4.15 7.66
C CYS A 89 -9.11 2.63 7.90
N GLU A 90 -9.03 1.84 6.81
CA GLU A 90 -8.79 0.40 6.81
C GLU A 90 -7.52 0.11 5.96
N PRO A 91 -6.32 0.46 6.45
CA PRO A 91 -5.12 0.45 5.62
C PRO A 91 -4.50 -0.94 5.54
N THR A 92 -4.01 -1.28 4.36
CA THR A 92 -3.48 -2.63 4.04
C THR A 92 -1.98 -2.74 4.24
N LEU A 93 -1.33 -1.61 4.50
CA LEU A 93 0.10 -1.45 4.65
C LEU A 93 0.39 -0.46 5.78
N GLU A 94 1.46 -0.69 6.52
CA GLU A 94 2.09 0.21 7.48
C GLU A 94 3.41 0.74 6.91
N TRP A 95 3.79 1.93 7.35
CA TRP A 95 5.06 2.58 6.99
C TRP A 95 6.00 2.54 8.18
N ASP A 96 7.03 1.70 8.10
CA ASP A 96 8.11 1.67 9.08
C ASP A 96 9.25 2.59 8.62
N MET A 97 9.21 3.84 9.10
CA MET A 97 10.22 4.84 8.78
C MET A 97 11.57 4.59 9.47
N SER A 98 11.62 3.73 10.50
CA SER A 98 12.88 3.38 11.16
C SER A 98 13.70 2.39 10.31
N CYS A 99 13.02 1.52 9.57
CA CYS A 99 13.62 0.58 8.63
C CYS A 99 13.57 1.05 7.18
N MET A 100 12.84 2.14 6.88
CA MET A 100 12.55 2.62 5.52
C MET A 100 11.84 1.53 4.70
N GLU A 101 10.77 0.96 5.26
CA GLU A 101 10.06 -0.20 4.71
C GLU A 101 8.54 -0.06 4.81
N ILE A 102 7.83 -0.73 3.91
CA ILE A 102 6.36 -0.81 3.89
C ILE A 102 5.95 -2.27 4.06
N ARG A 103 5.00 -2.57 4.96
CA ARG A 103 4.64 -3.94 5.38
C ARG A 103 3.12 -4.09 5.57
N PRO A 104 2.48 -5.25 5.35
CA PRO A 104 1.10 -5.47 5.82
C PRO A 104 1.07 -5.71 7.35
N PHE A 105 -0.04 -5.40 8.02
CA PHE A 105 -0.10 -5.44 9.49
C PHE A 105 -1.44 -5.97 10.05
N ASP A 106 -1.43 -6.37 11.32
CA ASP A 106 -2.63 -6.74 12.07
C ASP A 106 -3.26 -5.50 12.73
N CYS A 107 -4.58 -5.32 12.61
CA CYS A 107 -5.30 -4.21 13.20
C CYS A 107 -5.20 -4.21 14.73
N TRP A 108 -4.69 -3.11 15.31
CA TRP A 108 -4.59 -2.93 16.76
C TRP A 108 -5.61 -1.95 17.34
N CYS A 109 -6.74 -1.72 16.66
CA CYS A 109 -7.70 -0.67 17.04
C CYS A 109 -8.45 -0.93 18.36
N GLY A 110 -8.46 -2.17 18.87
CA GLY A 110 -9.09 -2.53 20.14
C GLY A 110 -10.62 -2.44 20.16
N ALA A 111 -11.28 -2.33 19.01
CA ALA A 111 -12.72 -2.07 18.91
C ALA A 111 -13.65 -3.24 19.33
N GLY A 112 -13.09 -4.40 19.69
CA GLY A 112 -13.84 -5.60 20.09
C GLY A 112 -14.27 -6.50 18.92
N GLU A 113 -14.77 -7.68 19.24
CA GLU A 113 -15.21 -8.69 18.26
C GLU A 113 -16.36 -8.15 17.39
N GLY A 114 -16.29 -8.37 16.08
CA GLY A 114 -17.27 -7.85 15.09
C GLY A 114 -17.05 -6.41 14.63
N LYS A 115 -16.15 -5.65 15.27
CA LYS A 115 -15.75 -4.29 14.87
C LYS A 115 -14.26 -4.18 14.52
N CYS A 116 -13.42 -4.92 15.24
CA CYS A 116 -12.02 -5.06 14.89
C CYS A 116 -11.89 -5.87 13.60
N LEU A 117 -11.08 -5.37 12.67
CA LEU A 117 -10.88 -5.99 11.38
C LEU A 117 -9.95 -7.20 11.44
N GLY A 118 -9.24 -7.38 12.56
CA GLY A 118 -8.21 -8.41 12.70
C GLY A 118 -7.06 -8.11 11.76
N ARG A 119 -6.61 -9.09 10.98
CA ARG A 119 -5.55 -8.89 10.00
C ARG A 119 -6.00 -7.98 8.85
N ILE A 120 -5.28 -6.90 8.54
CA ILE A 120 -5.65 -6.03 7.42
C ILE A 120 -4.90 -6.45 6.16
N GLU A 121 -5.64 -6.90 5.15
CA GLU A 121 -5.08 -7.47 3.90
C GLU A 121 -5.67 -6.86 2.62
N GLY A 122 -6.47 -5.79 2.71
CA GLY A 122 -7.20 -5.29 1.55
C GLY A 122 -8.67 -5.01 1.80
N ALA A 123 -9.20 -3.90 1.26
CA ALA A 123 -10.63 -3.66 1.16
C ALA A 123 -11.37 -4.81 0.44
N ALA A 124 -10.75 -5.41 -0.58
CA ALA A 124 -11.28 -6.57 -1.30
C ALA A 124 -11.51 -7.81 -0.41
N LYS A 125 -10.75 -7.95 0.70
CA LYS A 125 -10.85 -9.09 1.63
C LYS A 125 -11.70 -8.79 2.88
N LEU A 126 -12.13 -7.54 3.07
CA LEU A 126 -12.92 -7.11 4.23
C LEU A 126 -14.40 -7.51 4.13
N GLY A 127 -14.91 -7.65 2.90
CA GLY A 127 -16.30 -7.97 2.63
C GLY A 127 -17.26 -6.82 2.95
N THR A 128 -18.36 -6.75 2.22
CA THR A 128 -19.37 -5.67 2.26
C THR A 128 -20.13 -5.60 3.59
N GLU A 129 -20.14 -6.67 4.38
CA GLU A 129 -20.80 -6.69 5.69
C GLU A 129 -20.00 -5.96 6.78
N LYS A 130 -18.65 -6.00 6.74
CA LYS A 130 -17.83 -5.31 7.74
C LYS A 130 -17.71 -3.81 7.46
N SER A 131 -17.76 -3.41 6.19
CA SER A 131 -17.66 -2.02 5.75
C SER A 131 -18.90 -1.17 6.09
N LYS A 132 -20.07 -1.79 6.27
CA LYS A 132 -21.33 -1.13 6.68
C LYS A 132 -21.27 -0.48 8.06
N ASN A 133 -20.34 -0.88 8.91
CA ASN A 133 -20.18 -0.32 10.26
C ASN A 133 -19.46 1.03 10.28
N TRP A 134 -18.95 1.49 9.13
CA TRP A 134 -18.14 2.70 9.04
C TRP A 134 -18.74 3.67 8.03
N TRP A 135 -18.56 4.97 8.31
CA TRP A 135 -18.93 5.98 7.34
C TRP A 135 -17.91 5.97 6.20
N LEU A 136 -18.33 5.41 5.06
CA LEU A 136 -17.58 5.44 3.82
C LEU A 136 -18.02 6.64 2.97
N ASN A 137 -17.07 7.30 2.31
CA ASN A 137 -17.37 8.29 1.28
C ASN A 137 -17.98 7.62 0.03
N GLU A 138 -18.63 8.39 -0.85
CA GLU A 138 -19.34 7.84 -2.02
C GLU A 138 -18.41 7.09 -2.97
N TYR A 139 -17.20 7.60 -3.20
CA TYR A 139 -16.22 6.95 -4.08
C TYR A 139 -15.85 5.54 -3.63
N ILE A 140 -15.64 5.34 -2.32
CA ILE A 140 -15.34 4.01 -1.76
C ILE A 140 -16.55 3.08 -1.87
N ARG A 141 -17.77 3.60 -1.72
CA ARG A 141 -18.99 2.80 -1.91
C ARG A 141 -19.14 2.33 -3.34
N GLU A 142 -18.93 3.22 -4.31
CA GLU A 142 -18.98 2.90 -5.74
C GLU A 142 -17.96 1.81 -6.11
N MET A 143 -16.72 1.93 -5.63
CA MET A 143 -15.70 0.89 -5.86
C MET A 143 -16.09 -0.47 -5.28
N LEU A 144 -16.68 -0.52 -4.08
CA LEU A 144 -17.12 -1.77 -3.47
C LEU A 144 -18.28 -2.42 -4.25
N GLU A 145 -19.22 -1.61 -4.76
CA GLU A 145 -20.33 -2.09 -5.60
C GLU A 145 -19.84 -2.63 -6.95
N GLU A 146 -18.86 -1.98 -7.57
CA GLU A 146 -18.24 -2.48 -8.81
C GLU A 146 -17.51 -3.80 -8.60
N GLN A 147 -16.81 -3.95 -7.47
CA GLN A 147 -16.14 -5.20 -7.10
C GLN A 147 -17.12 -6.35 -6.86
N GLU A 148 -18.25 -6.11 -6.16
CA GLU A 148 -19.29 -7.13 -5.98
C GLU A 148 -19.92 -7.57 -7.31
N LYS A 149 -20.12 -6.64 -8.25
CA LYS A 149 -20.61 -6.95 -9.60
C LYS A 149 -19.59 -7.74 -10.41
N ALA A 150 -18.30 -7.44 -10.26
CA ALA A 150 -17.23 -8.10 -10.98
C ALA A 150 -16.90 -9.50 -10.43
N ASN A 151 -17.17 -9.75 -9.15
CA ASN A 151 -16.85 -11.01 -8.48
C ASN A 151 -17.98 -11.45 -7.53
N PRO A 152 -19.14 -11.89 -8.06
CA PRO A 152 -20.25 -12.34 -7.24
C PRO A 152 -19.82 -13.55 -6.41
N ARG A 153 -20.06 -13.52 -5.10
CA ARG A 153 -19.77 -14.65 -4.21
C ARG A 153 -20.71 -15.80 -4.56
N GLU A 154 -20.16 -16.94 -4.97
CA GLU A 154 -20.89 -18.21 -5.01
C GLU A 154 -21.14 -18.68 -3.56
N ASP A 155 -22.40 -19.06 -3.31
CA ASP A 155 -22.97 -19.46 -2.00
C ASP A 155 -22.29 -20.68 -1.35
#